data_AF-A0A520JB26-F1
#
_entry.id   AF-A0A520JB26-F1
#
_cell.length_a   1.000
_cell.length_b   1.000
_cell.length_c   1.000
_cell.angle_alpha   90.00
_cell.angle_beta   90.00
_cell.angle_gamma   90.00
#
_symmetry.space_group_name_H-M   'P 1'
#
loop_
_entity.id
_entity.type
_entity.pdbx_description
1 polymer ?
#
loop_
_entity_poly.entity_id
_entity_poly.type
_entity_poly.pdbx_seq_one_letter_code
_entity_poly.pdbx_strand_id
1 'polypeptide(L)'
;MPMEPIPDLSSLSLADIARLAQDHKLPPIERWNPTHCGDSEMRIARDGTWFHQGSPIGRPAMVRLFSTILRREADGSYVLVTPVEKLDIAVEDAPFVAVEMKVERDGRDAVLV
;
A
#
# COMPACT_ATOMS: atom_id res chain seq x y z
N MET A 1 10.37 -1.11 17.45
CA MET A 1 10.94 -2.44 17.12
C MET A 1 11.79 -2.28 15.88
N PRO A 2 13.03 -2.81 15.82
CA PRO A 2 13.77 -2.84 14.57
C PRO A 2 13.02 -3.75 13.60
N MET A 3 12.62 -3.21 12.46
CA MET A 3 11.97 -3.98 11.40
C MET A 3 13.02 -4.88 10.77
N GLU A 4 12.69 -6.16 10.66
CA GLU A 4 13.49 -7.12 9.92
C GLU A 4 13.54 -6.67 8.45
N PRO A 5 14.71 -6.70 7.79
CA PRO A 5 14.84 -6.25 6.41
C PRO A 5 13.92 -7.07 5.52
N ILE A 6 13.13 -6.37 4.71
CA ILE A 6 12.20 -6.99 3.77
C ILE A 6 13.04 -7.80 2.77
N PRO A 7 12.76 -9.09 2.58
CA PRO A 7 13.50 -9.92 1.65
C PRO A 7 13.32 -9.40 0.21
N ASP A 8 14.33 -9.66 -0.63
CA ASP A 8 14.31 -9.28 -2.03
C ASP A 8 13.19 -10.03 -2.77
N LEU A 9 12.10 -9.32 -3.03
CA LEU A 9 10.88 -9.86 -3.65
C LEU A 9 11.13 -10.44 -5.05
N SER A 10 12.16 -9.95 -5.76
CA SER A 10 12.50 -10.43 -7.11
C SER A 10 13.01 -11.88 -7.12
N SER A 11 13.48 -12.37 -5.97
CA SER A 11 13.99 -13.74 -5.81
C SER A 11 12.93 -14.72 -5.31
N LEU A 12 11.71 -14.24 -5.00
CA LEU A 12 10.68 -15.01 -4.32
C LEU A 12 9.58 -15.49 -5.28
N SER A 13 8.93 -16.59 -4.92
CA SER A 13 7.69 -17.00 -5.58
C SER A 13 6.52 -16.16 -5.10
N LEU A 14 5.46 -16.02 -5.90
CA LEU A 14 4.23 -15.34 -5.46
C LEU A 14 3.67 -15.94 -4.16
N ALA A 15 3.76 -17.26 -4.00
CA ALA A 15 3.31 -17.95 -2.79
C ALA A 15 4.15 -17.55 -1.56
N ASP A 16 5.45 -17.33 -1.72
CA ASP A 16 6.32 -16.85 -0.65
C ASP A 16 6.06 -15.37 -0.32
N ILE A 17 5.84 -14.54 -1.35
CA ILE A 17 5.43 -13.13 -1.17
C ILE A 17 4.10 -13.07 -0.40
N ALA A 18 3.13 -13.91 -0.77
CA ALA A 18 1.84 -14.00 -0.10
C ALA A 18 1.98 -14.46 1.36
N ARG A 19 2.84 -15.45 1.64
CA ARG A 19 3.11 -15.92 3.01
C ARG A 19 3.78 -14.85 3.87
N LEU A 20 4.77 -14.14 3.34
CA LEU A 20 5.43 -13.06 4.07
C LEU A 20 4.48 -11.88 4.35
N ALA A 21 3.60 -11.56 3.41
CA ALA A 21 2.51 -10.60 3.61
C ALA A 21 1.51 -11.08 4.70
N GLN A 22 1.25 -12.39 4.78
CA GLN A 22 0.40 -12.98 5.82
C GLN A 22 1.07 -13.01 7.21
N ASP A 23 2.39 -13.25 7.25
CA ASP A 23 3.17 -13.32 8.49
C ASP A 23 3.40 -11.92 9.13
N HIS A 24 3.33 -10.85 8.33
CA HIS A 24 3.23 -9.45 8.81
C HIS A 24 1.79 -8.94 8.80
N LYS A 25 0.98 -9.54 9.68
CA LYS A 25 -0.45 -9.25 9.97
C LYS A 25 -0.83 -7.79 9.74
N LEU A 26 -1.32 -7.49 8.55
CA LEU A 26 -1.83 -6.17 8.19
C LEU A 26 -2.87 -5.71 9.23
N PRO A 27 -2.91 -4.41 9.54
CA PRO A 27 -3.94 -3.87 10.40
C PRO A 27 -5.34 -4.12 9.79
N PRO A 28 -6.37 -4.49 10.59
CA PRO A 28 -7.71 -4.78 10.10
C PRO A 28 -8.48 -3.49 9.78
N ILE A 29 -7.97 -2.73 8.81
CA ILE A 29 -8.39 -1.34 8.52
C ILE A 29 -9.85 -1.27 8.11
N GLU A 30 -10.42 -2.33 7.54
CA GLU A 30 -11.82 -2.41 7.14
C GLU A 30 -12.77 -2.41 8.34
N ARG A 31 -12.28 -2.75 9.54
CA ARG A 31 -13.10 -2.81 10.77
C ARG A 31 -13.11 -1.49 11.55
N TRP A 32 -12.19 -0.57 11.24
CA TRP A 32 -12.02 0.67 12.00
C TRP A 32 -12.91 1.79 11.46
N ASN A 33 -13.73 2.37 12.34
CA ASN A 33 -14.64 3.46 11.99
C ASN A 33 -14.48 4.59 13.01
N PRO A 34 -13.31 5.24 13.09
CA PRO A 34 -13.07 6.32 14.04
C PRO A 34 -13.90 7.55 13.69
N THR A 35 -14.18 8.37 14.71
CA THR A 35 -14.95 9.62 14.54
C THR A 35 -14.07 10.81 14.19
N HIS A 36 -12.77 10.76 14.51
CA HIS A 36 -11.84 11.81 14.13
C HIS A 36 -11.50 11.70 12.65
N CYS A 37 -11.85 12.74 11.90
CA CYS A 37 -11.59 12.86 10.47
C CYS A 37 -10.83 14.16 10.17
N GLY A 38 -9.96 14.15 9.17
CA GLY A 38 -9.17 15.31 8.76
C GLY A 38 -8.38 15.07 7.48
N ASP A 39 -7.58 16.06 7.07
CA ASP A 39 -6.64 15.94 5.95
C ASP A 39 -5.28 15.47 6.46
N SER A 40 -4.67 14.48 5.81
CA SER A 40 -3.31 14.02 6.14
C SER A 40 -2.21 14.93 5.57
N GLU A 41 -2.55 15.84 4.66
CA GLU A 41 -1.62 16.62 3.83
C GLU A 41 -0.66 15.73 3.02
N MET A 42 -1.05 14.48 2.78
CA MET A 42 -0.31 13.51 1.98
C MET A 42 -0.89 13.38 0.57
N ARG A 43 -0.01 13.04 -0.37
CA ARG A 43 -0.38 12.78 -1.77
C ARG A 43 0.43 11.62 -2.34
N ILE A 44 -0.24 10.71 -3.05
CA ILE A 44 0.39 9.70 -3.90
C ILE A 44 0.35 10.22 -5.34
N ALA A 45 1.52 10.51 -5.91
CA ALA A 45 1.66 10.95 -7.29
C ALA A 45 1.42 9.79 -8.27
N ARG A 46 1.15 10.11 -9.54
CA ARG A 46 0.94 9.12 -10.60
C ARG A 46 2.10 8.14 -10.78
N ASP A 47 3.33 8.55 -10.48
CA ASP A 47 4.53 7.70 -10.55
C ASP A 47 4.74 6.83 -9.29
N GLY A 48 3.83 6.90 -8.32
CA GLY A 48 3.92 6.19 -7.04
C GLY A 48 4.71 6.93 -5.96
N THR A 49 5.25 8.11 -6.23
CA THR A 49 5.96 8.91 -5.22
C THR A 49 4.99 9.44 -4.17
N TRP A 50 5.29 9.20 -2.91
CA TRP A 50 4.55 9.77 -1.78
C TRP A 50 5.10 11.14 -1.40
N PHE A 51 4.20 12.09 -1.15
CA PHE A 51 4.49 13.43 -0.68
C PHE A 51 3.77 13.69 0.64
N HIS A 52 4.36 14.54 1.48
CA HIS A 52 3.71 15.15 2.64
C HIS A 52 4.06 16.64 2.64
N GLN A 53 3.03 17.50 2.70
CA GLN A 53 3.20 18.96 2.63
C GLN A 53 4.07 19.40 1.43
N GLY A 54 3.86 18.76 0.28
CA GLY A 54 4.60 19.06 -0.96
C GLY A 54 6.02 18.50 -1.06
N SER A 55 6.58 17.90 0.00
CA SER A 55 7.91 17.31 0.00
C SER A 55 7.88 15.78 -0.21
N PRO A 56 8.75 15.21 -1.07
CA PRO A 56 8.75 13.77 -1.32
C PRO A 56 9.29 12.98 -0.13
N ILE A 57 8.66 11.83 0.16
CA ILE A 57 9.08 10.92 1.23
C ILE A 57 10.09 9.90 0.68
N GLY A 58 11.38 10.22 0.78
CA GLY A 58 12.48 9.34 0.35
C GLY A 58 12.76 8.12 1.26
N ARG A 59 11.77 7.69 2.07
CA ARG A 59 11.93 6.60 3.05
C ARG A 59 11.01 5.41 2.72
N PRO A 60 11.49 4.40 1.97
CA PRO A 60 10.65 3.29 1.50
C PRO A 60 9.95 2.51 2.61
N ALA A 61 10.60 2.31 3.76
CA ALA A 61 9.99 1.63 4.90
C ALA A 61 8.77 2.39 5.46
N MET A 62 8.81 3.73 5.43
CA MET A 62 7.72 4.59 5.87
C MET A 62 6.56 4.59 4.86
N VAL A 63 6.87 4.64 3.56
CA VAL A 63 5.86 4.49 2.50
C VAL A 63 5.13 3.16 2.63
N ARG A 64 5.88 2.06 2.83
CA ARG A 64 5.30 0.73 3.06
C ARG A 64 4.43 0.66 4.31
N LEU A 65 4.80 1.34 5.39
CA LEU A 65 3.97 1.41 6.59
C LEU A 65 2.63 2.09 6.28
N PHE A 66 2.66 3.28 5.67
CA PHE A 66 1.44 4.01 5.35
C PHE A 66 0.55 3.27 4.35
N SER A 67 1.13 2.55 3.39
CA SER A 67 0.34 1.74 2.46
C SER A 67 -0.44 0.62 3.15
N THR A 68 0.01 0.13 4.32
CA THR A 68 -0.73 -0.90 5.07
C THR A 68 -2.00 -0.38 5.73
N ILE A 69 -2.13 0.94 5.90
CA ILE A 69 -3.29 1.59 6.50
C ILE A 69 -4.15 2.36 5.48
N LEU A 70 -3.85 2.21 4.19
CA LEU A 70 -4.59 2.85 3.11
C LEU A 70 -5.89 2.09 2.82
N ARG A 71 -7.03 2.78 2.92
CA ARG A 71 -8.34 2.22 2.61
C ARG A 71 -9.03 3.05 1.54
N ARG A 72 -9.70 2.35 0.62
CA ARG A 72 -10.60 2.98 -0.36
C ARG A 72 -12.02 3.03 0.22
N GLU A 73 -12.61 4.21 0.27
CA GLU A 73 -14.00 4.39 0.73
C GLU A 73 -14.99 4.11 -0.42
N ALA A 74 -16.27 3.96 -0.08
CA ALA A 74 -17.32 3.58 -1.03
C ALA A 74 -17.57 4.61 -2.15
N ASP A 75 -17.26 5.88 -1.90
CA ASP A 75 -17.33 6.98 -2.88
C ASP A 75 -16.13 7.03 -3.82
N GLY A 76 -15.15 6.13 -3.63
CA GLY A 76 -13.93 6.05 -4.43
C GLY A 76 -12.77 6.89 -3.90
N SER A 77 -12.96 7.67 -2.83
CA SER A 77 -11.89 8.39 -2.13
C SER A 77 -10.95 7.43 -1.39
N TYR A 78 -9.79 7.95 -0.97
CA TYR A 78 -8.79 7.20 -0.22
C TYR A 78 -8.49 7.87 1.12
N VAL A 79 -8.30 7.04 2.14
CA VAL A 79 -8.01 7.48 3.50
C VAL A 79 -6.89 6.63 4.12
N LEU A 80 -6.15 7.21 5.05
CA LEU A 80 -5.28 6.49 5.98
C LEU A 80 -6.07 6.25 7.27
N VAL A 81 -6.17 4.98 7.69
CA VAL A 81 -7.03 4.59 8.82
C VAL A 81 -6.22 3.96 9.93
N THR A 82 -6.37 4.52 11.13
CA THR A 82 -5.89 3.94 12.38
C THR A 82 -7.08 3.64 13.29
N PRO A 83 -6.89 2.98 14.46
CA PRO A 83 -8.00 2.76 15.39
C PRO A 83 -8.69 4.04 15.88
N VAL A 84 -7.99 5.19 15.85
CA VAL A 84 -8.44 6.44 16.44
C VAL A 84 -8.73 7.55 15.43
N GLU A 85 -8.19 7.45 14.22
CA GLU A 85 -8.25 8.53 13.22
C GLU A 85 -8.45 7.97 11.79
N LYS A 86 -9.17 8.73 10.96
CA LYS A 86 -9.33 8.50 9.53
C LYS A 86 -8.96 9.79 8.78
N LEU A 87 -7.85 9.80 8.07
CA LEU A 87 -7.33 10.99 7.41
C LEU A 87 -7.38 10.85 5.89
N ASP A 88 -7.88 11.86 5.19
CA ASP A 88 -7.93 11.90 3.72
C ASP A 88 -6.51 11.94 3.13
N ILE A 89 -6.31 11.25 2.01
CA ILE A 89 -5.06 11.28 1.23
C ILE A 89 -5.37 11.48 -0.25
N ALA A 90 -4.67 12.41 -0.89
CA ALA A 90 -4.83 12.63 -2.32
C ALA A 90 -4.15 11.52 -3.13
N VAL A 91 -4.84 10.96 -4.11
CA VAL A 91 -4.29 9.97 -5.06
C VAL A 91 -4.53 10.49 -6.47
N GLU A 92 -3.45 10.74 -7.22
CA GLU A 92 -3.56 11.36 -8.55
C GLU A 92 -4.15 10.43 -9.62
N ASP A 93 -3.87 9.13 -9.51
CA ASP A 93 -4.28 8.11 -10.48
C ASP A 93 -4.64 6.80 -9.75
N ALA A 94 -3.62 6.10 -9.25
CA ALA A 94 -3.77 4.86 -8.49
C ALA A 94 -2.87 4.86 -7.24
N PRO A 95 -3.26 4.14 -6.17
CA PRO A 95 -2.48 4.10 -4.93
C PRO A 95 -1.20 3.25 -5.03
N PHE A 96 -1.12 2.40 -6.05
CA PHE A 96 0.03 1.52 -6.30
C PHE A 96 0.39 1.51 -7.78
N VAL A 97 1.69 1.39 -8.05
CA VAL A 97 2.23 1.19 -9.41
C VAL A 97 2.73 -0.24 -9.51
N ALA A 98 2.21 -1.00 -10.47
CA ALA A 98 2.75 -2.32 -10.81
C ALA A 98 4.06 -2.14 -11.59
N VAL A 99 5.16 -2.63 -11.03
CA VAL A 99 6.52 -2.45 -11.61
C VAL A 99 7.12 -3.72 -12.19
N GLU A 100 6.52 -4.87 -11.90
CA GLU A 100 6.97 -6.19 -12.35
C GLU A 100 5.74 -7.10 -12.58
N MET A 101 5.88 -8.05 -13.49
CA MET A 101 4.86 -9.05 -13.83
C MET A 101 5.56 -10.34 -14.23
N LYS A 102 5.13 -11.48 -13.66
CA LYS A 102 5.59 -12.80 -14.07
C LYS A 102 4.47 -13.51 -14.82
N VAL A 103 4.83 -14.27 -15.85
CA VAL A 103 3.88 -15.03 -16.67
C VAL A 103 4.18 -16.51 -16.51
N GLU A 104 3.15 -17.27 -16.17
CA GLU A 104 3.16 -18.73 -16.23
C GLU A 104 2.26 -19.19 -17.37
N ARG A 105 2.63 -20.29 -18.04
CA ARG A 105 1.93 -20.86 -19.21
C ARG A 105 1.93 -19.91 -20.43
N ASP A 106 1.53 -20.44 -21.58
CA ASP A 106 1.57 -19.73 -22.86
C ASP A 106 0.18 -19.58 -23.49
N GLY A 107 0.05 -18.61 -24.39
CA GLY A 107 -1.15 -18.42 -25.21
C GLY A 107 -2.35 -17.94 -24.39
N ARG A 108 -3.53 -18.50 -24.67
CA ARG A 108 -4.78 -18.11 -23.97
C ARG A 108 -4.86 -18.60 -22.53
N ASP A 109 -4.00 -19.55 -22.16
CA ASP A 109 -3.95 -20.14 -20.81
C ASP A 109 -2.89 -19.47 -19.93
N ALA A 110 -2.27 -18.37 -20.41
CA ALA A 110 -1.30 -17.59 -19.65
C ALA A 110 -1.92 -17.03 -18.36
N VAL A 111 -1.16 -17.13 -17.27
CA VAL A 111 -1.51 -16.62 -15.94
C VAL A 111 -0.48 -15.58 -15.54
N LEU A 112 -0.96 -14.39 -15.15
CA LEU A 112 -0.12 -13.36 -14.57
C LEU A 112 0.00 -13.65 -13.07
N VAL A 113 1.22 -13.90 -12.61
CA VAL A 113 1.57 -14.19 -11.21
C VAL A 113 2.52 -13.14 -10.65
#